data_AF-A0A354V5W3-F1
#
_entry.id   AF-A0A354V5W3-F1
#
_cell.length_a   1.000
_cell.length_b   1.000
_cell.length_c   1.000
_cell.angle_alpha   90.00
_cell.angle_beta   90.00
_cell.angle_gamma   90.00
#
_symmetry.space_group_name_H-M   'P 1'
#
loop_
_entity.id
_entity.type
_entity.pdbx_description
1 polymer ?
#
loop_
_entity_poly.entity_id
_entity_poly.type
_entity_poly.pdbx_seq_one_letter_code
_entity_poly.pdbx_strand_id
1 'polypeptide(L)'
;MLQQTTVTAVIPYYERFVSRFPTVHALAAAPLDSVLSAWAGLGYYARARNLLACARAVAGEHGGVFPGDEAGLLALPGVGAYTAAAVAAIAF
;
A
#
# COMPACT_ATOMS: atom_id res chain seq x y z
N MET A 1 5.95 -2.48 -1.47
CA MET A 1 6.49 -3.75 -2.03
C MET A 1 8.01 -3.88 -1.89
N LEU A 2 8.79 -2.79 -1.98
CA LEU A 2 10.26 -2.80 -1.93
C LEU A 2 10.87 -3.06 -0.53
N GLN A 3 10.08 -3.06 0.54
CA GLN A 3 10.56 -3.39 1.88
C GLN A 3 11.10 -4.83 1.89
N GLN A 4 12.42 -5.00 2.05
CA GLN A 4 13.09 -6.31 2.05
C GLN A 4 12.82 -7.14 0.77
N THR A 5 12.68 -6.48 -0.38
CA THR A 5 12.52 -7.15 -1.68
C THR A 5 13.29 -6.36 -2.73
N THR A 6 14.00 -7.04 -3.64
CA THR A 6 14.79 -6.38 -4.68
C THR A 6 13.91 -5.72 -5.74
N VAL A 7 14.42 -4.67 -6.38
CA VAL A 7 13.71 -3.94 -7.44
C VAL A 7 13.30 -4.88 -8.57
N THR A 8 14.23 -5.68 -9.09
CA THR A 8 13.98 -6.64 -10.19
C THR A 8 12.86 -7.61 -9.88
N ALA A 9 12.76 -8.07 -8.63
CA ALA A 9 11.69 -8.96 -8.21
C ALA A 9 10.34 -8.24 -8.10
N VAL A 10 10.31 -6.96 -7.68
CA VAL A 10 9.07 -6.21 -7.44
C VAL A 10 8.43 -5.69 -8.73
N ILE A 11 9.20 -5.30 -9.74
CA ILE A 11 8.67 -4.68 -10.99
C ILE A 11 7.41 -5.38 -11.53
N PRO A 12 7.44 -6.69 -11.87
CA PRO A 12 6.29 -7.33 -12.49
C PRO A 12 5.10 -7.49 -11.52
N TYR A 13 5.34 -7.50 -10.21
CA TYR A 13 4.28 -7.51 -9.22
C TYR A 13 3.62 -6.15 -9.08
N TYR A 14 4.42 -5.08 -9.05
CA TYR A 14 3.92 -3.72 -8.96
C TYR A 14 3.00 -3.41 -10.15
N GLU A 15 3.46 -3.68 -11.38
CA GLU A 15 2.70 -3.43 -12.61
C GLU A 15 1.33 -4.14 -12.60
N ARG A 16 1.30 -5.43 -12.28
CA ARG A 16 0.05 -6.20 -12.17
C ARG A 16 -0.84 -5.69 -11.05
N PHE A 17 -0.26 -5.30 -9.91
CA PHE A 17 -1.00 -4.87 -8.74
C PHE A 17 -1.69 -3.53 -8.98
N VAL A 18 -0.97 -2.54 -9.51
CA VAL A 18 -1.56 -1.22 -9.82
C VAL A 18 -2.51 -1.28 -11.01
N SER A 19 -2.29 -2.18 -11.98
CA SER A 19 -3.26 -2.42 -13.05
C SER A 19 -4.56 -3.02 -12.52
N ARG A 20 -4.48 -3.96 -11.57
CA ARG A 20 -5.65 -4.61 -10.96
C ARG A 20 -6.38 -3.70 -9.96
N PHE A 21 -5.64 -2.88 -9.21
CA PHE A 21 -6.17 -1.97 -8.19
C PHE A 21 -5.70 -0.54 -8.49
N PRO A 22 -6.29 0.13 -9.50
CA PRO A 22 -5.78 1.40 -10.03
C PRO A 22 -5.96 2.60 -9.09
N THR A 23 -6.83 2.47 -8.08
CA THR A 23 -7.10 3.54 -7.11
C THR A 23 -7.13 2.98 -5.70
N VAL A 24 -6.94 3.85 -4.70
CA VAL A 24 -7.06 3.46 -3.28
C VAL A 24 -8.45 2.92 -2.96
N HIS A 25 -9.51 3.46 -3.58
CA HIS A 25 -10.87 2.94 -3.43
C HIS A 25 -11.03 1.53 -4.01
N ALA A 26 -10.46 1.26 -5.20
CA ALA A 26 -10.48 -0.07 -5.80
C ALA A 26 -9.77 -1.09 -4.90
N LEU A 27 -8.64 -0.70 -4.31
CA LEU A 27 -7.92 -1.55 -3.34
C LEU A 27 -8.73 -1.74 -2.05
N ALA A 28 -9.30 -0.68 -1.49
CA ALA A 28 -10.06 -0.73 -0.24
C ALA A 28 -11.29 -1.64 -0.32
N ALA A 29 -11.98 -1.63 -1.48
CA ALA A 29 -13.14 -2.46 -1.76
C ALA A 29 -12.80 -3.92 -2.06
N ALA A 30 -11.53 -4.25 -2.31
CA ALA A 30 -11.13 -5.60 -2.67
C ALA A 30 -11.30 -6.59 -1.49
N PRO A 31 -11.76 -7.83 -1.76
CA PRO A 31 -11.68 -8.91 -0.79
C PRO A 31 -10.23 -9.18 -0.41
N LEU A 32 -9.99 -9.55 0.85
CA LEU A 32 -8.64 -9.84 1.34
C LEU A 32 -7.95 -10.90 0.46
N ASP A 33 -8.64 -11.97 0.11
CA ASP A 33 -8.09 -13.07 -0.71
C ASP A 33 -7.65 -12.61 -2.09
N SER A 34 -8.34 -11.62 -2.68
CA SER A 34 -7.93 -11.03 -3.97
C SER A 34 -6.60 -10.28 -3.85
N VAL A 35 -6.39 -9.57 -2.74
CA VAL A 35 -5.14 -8.86 -2.46
C VAL A 35 -4.02 -9.85 -2.13
N LEU A 36 -4.29 -10.88 -1.32
CA LEU A 36 -3.31 -11.93 -1.01
C LEU A 36 -2.88 -12.71 -2.26
N SER A 37 -3.82 -13.00 -3.15
CA SER A 37 -3.56 -13.63 -4.46
C SER A 37 -2.66 -12.75 -5.33
N ALA A 38 -2.93 -11.45 -5.42
CA ALA A 38 -2.07 -10.52 -6.17
C ALA A 38 -0.66 -10.36 -5.55
N TRP A 39 -0.51 -10.66 -4.26
CA TRP A 39 0.75 -10.60 -3.52
C TRP A 39 1.54 -11.92 -3.51
N ALA A 40 0.94 -13.02 -4.00
CA ALA A 40 1.50 -14.36 -3.88
C ALA A 40 2.90 -14.47 -4.52
N GLY A 41 3.89 -14.85 -3.72
CA GLY A 41 5.31 -14.96 -4.13
C GLY A 41 6.21 -13.82 -3.64
N LEU A 42 5.67 -12.70 -3.15
CA LEU A 42 6.48 -11.63 -2.55
C LEU A 42 6.86 -11.88 -1.07
N GLY A 43 6.27 -12.90 -0.43
CA GLY A 43 6.45 -13.18 0.99
C GLY A 43 5.93 -12.07 1.91
N TYR A 44 6.09 -12.26 3.23
CA TYR A 44 5.68 -11.31 4.28
C TYR A 44 4.24 -10.80 4.09
N TYR A 45 3.26 -11.71 4.07
CA TYR A 45 1.85 -11.40 3.83
C TYR A 45 1.22 -10.40 4.81
N ALA A 46 1.85 -10.17 5.97
CA ALA A 46 1.47 -9.07 6.86
C ALA A 46 1.51 -7.70 6.14
N ARG A 47 2.48 -7.48 5.22
CA ARG A 47 2.55 -6.24 4.42
C ARG A 47 1.32 -6.06 3.53
N ALA A 48 0.83 -7.14 2.91
CA ALA A 48 -0.37 -7.10 2.09
C ALA A 48 -1.62 -6.76 2.92
N ARG A 49 -1.78 -7.38 4.09
CA ARG A 49 -2.89 -7.11 5.01
C ARG A 49 -2.87 -5.67 5.50
N ASN A 50 -1.70 -5.18 5.88
CA ASN A 50 -1.53 -3.82 6.35
C ASN A 50 -1.77 -2.80 5.23
N LEU A 51 -1.30 -3.08 4.00
CA LEU A 51 -1.59 -2.23 2.85
C LEU A 51 -3.09 -2.12 2.59
N LEU A 52 -3.82 -3.23 2.68
CA LEU A 52 -5.28 -3.22 2.55
C LEU A 52 -5.96 -2.46 3.70
N ALA A 53 -5.49 -2.62 4.93
CA ALA A 53 -5.98 -1.85 6.07
C ALA A 53 -5.73 -0.34 5.88
N CYS A 54 -4.54 0.04 5.41
CA CYS A 54 -4.19 1.42 5.05
C CYS A 54 -5.12 1.97 3.97
N ALA A 55 -5.33 1.21 2.88
CA ALA A 55 -6.23 1.63 1.82
C ALA A 55 -7.67 1.86 2.33
N ARG A 56 -8.15 1.02 3.24
CA ARG A 56 -9.48 1.16 3.87
C ARG A 56 -9.56 2.38 4.79
N ALA A 57 -8.53 2.63 5.59
CA ALA A 57 -8.44 3.83 6.42
C ALA A 57 -8.46 5.09 5.54
N VAL A 58 -7.64 5.14 4.48
CA VAL A 58 -7.59 6.29 3.56
C VAL A 58 -8.94 6.48 2.83
N ALA A 59 -9.53 5.40 2.30
CA ALA A 59 -10.81 5.49 1.59
C ALA A 59 -11.98 5.89 2.50
N GLY A 60 -11.99 5.43 3.76
CA GLY A 60 -13.08 5.67 4.71
C GLY A 60 -12.92 6.95 5.54
N GLU A 61 -11.78 7.11 6.20
CA GLU A 61 -11.53 8.18 7.17
C GLU A 61 -11.00 9.45 6.51
N HIS A 62 -10.32 9.32 5.37
CA HIS A 62 -9.70 10.44 4.65
C HIS A 62 -10.33 10.72 3.28
N GLY A 63 -11.50 10.14 2.98
CA GLY A 63 -12.22 10.40 1.74
C GLY A 63 -11.47 10.02 0.46
N GLY A 64 -10.53 9.08 0.54
CA GLY A 64 -9.69 8.64 -0.58
C GLY A 64 -8.44 9.48 -0.82
N VAL A 65 -8.19 10.49 0.01
CA VAL A 65 -7.02 11.37 -0.12
C VAL A 65 -6.01 11.01 0.97
N PHE A 66 -4.76 10.74 0.59
CA PHE A 66 -3.69 10.51 1.55
C PHE A 66 -3.36 11.81 2.30
N PRO A 67 -3.02 11.75 3.61
CA PRO A 67 -2.46 12.90 4.32
C PRO A 67 -1.22 13.44 3.61
N GLY A 68 -1.12 14.76 3.49
CA GLY A 68 -0.04 15.44 2.76
C GLY A 68 1.22 15.72 3.60
N ASP A 69 1.30 15.17 4.82
CA ASP A 69 2.44 15.34 5.71
C ASP A 69 2.90 14.00 6.31
N GLU A 70 4.15 13.95 6.76
CA GLU A 70 4.77 12.74 7.31
C GLU A 70 4.03 12.23 8.56
N ALA A 71 3.56 13.13 9.42
CA ALA A 71 2.88 12.78 10.67
C ALA A 71 1.55 12.05 10.40
N GLY A 72 0.77 12.54 9.44
CA GLY A 72 -0.47 11.92 9.00
C GLY A 72 -0.22 10.59 8.29
N LEU A 73 0.82 10.50 7.45
CA LEU A 73 1.20 9.23 6.82
C LEU A 73 1.63 8.18 7.85
N LEU A 74 2.38 8.58 8.88
CA LEU A 74 2.83 7.70 9.97
C LEU A 74 1.68 7.12 10.80
N ALA A 75 0.55 7.83 10.88
CA ALA A 75 -0.64 7.34 11.58
C ALA A 75 -1.37 6.21 10.82
N LEU A 76 -1.07 6.00 9.53
CA LEU A 76 -1.75 5.00 8.72
C LEU A 76 -1.30 3.57 9.04
N PRO A 77 -2.21 2.57 9.00
CA PRO A 77 -1.89 1.17 9.28
C PRO A 77 -0.70 0.63 8.46
N GLY A 78 0.32 0.14 9.15
CA GLY A 78 1.51 -0.46 8.53
C GLY A 78 2.43 0.49 7.78
N VAL A 79 2.25 1.80 7.94
CA VAL A 79 3.22 2.81 7.51
C VAL A 79 4.15 3.09 8.69
N GLY A 80 5.41 2.69 8.57
CA GLY A 80 6.46 3.02 9.55
C GLY A 80 7.21 4.30 9.14
N ALA A 81 8.06 4.81 10.05
CA ALA A 81 8.82 6.06 9.88
C ALA A 81 9.50 6.19 8.51
N TYR A 82 10.23 5.15 8.06
CA TYR A 82 10.86 5.17 6.73
C TYR A 82 9.84 5.33 5.59
N THR A 83 8.71 4.62 5.66
CA THR A 83 7.71 4.66 4.58
C THR A 83 6.95 5.99 4.59
N ALA A 84 6.64 6.54 5.77
CA ALA A 84 6.05 7.86 5.90
C ALA A 84 6.96 8.94 5.29
N ALA A 85 8.22 9.00 5.72
CA ALA A 85 9.19 9.97 5.21
C ALA A 85 9.44 9.83 3.69
N ALA A 86 9.58 8.58 3.20
CA ALA A 86 9.79 8.34 1.78
C ALA A 86 8.59 8.75 0.92
N VAL A 87 7.36 8.45 1.35
CA VAL A 87 6.15 8.84 0.62
C VAL A 87 5.95 10.35 0.68
N ALA A 88 6.15 10.96 1.85
CA ALA A 88 6.08 12.42 2.02
C ALA A 88 7.02 13.12 1.03
N ALA A 89 8.29 12.72 0.97
CA ALA A 89 9.29 13.40 0.15
C ALA A 89 9.14 13.17 -1.37
N ILE A 90 8.44 12.12 -1.80
CA ILE A 90 8.33 11.74 -3.24
C ILE A 90 6.99 12.18 -3.83
N ALA A 91 5.92 12.15 -3.05
CA ALA A 91 4.55 12.32 -3.55
C ALA A 91 3.90 13.65 -3.16
N PHE A 92 4.48 14.42 -2.23
CA PHE A 92 3.96 15.68 -1.70
C PHE A 92 5.06 16.75 -1.66
#